data_AF-A0A538C3D6-F1
#
_entry.id   AF-A0A538C3D6-F1
#
_cell.length_a   1.000
_cell.length_b   1.000
_cell.length_c   1.000
_cell.angle_alpha   90.00
_cell.angle_beta   90.00
_cell.angle_gamma   90.00
#
_symmetry.space_group_name_H-M   'P 1'
#
loop_
_entity.id
_entity.type
_entity.pdbx_description
1 polymer ?
#
loop_
_entity_poly.entity_id
_entity_poly.type
_entity_poly.pdbx_seq_one_letter_code
_entity_poly.pdbx_strand_id
1 'polypeptide(L)'
;MPRLEEITYDAGRHALGDQEALVSGIRQRTGTLLAAHALVASFLGSAAIRAHGLHLFGWLALVALVLGLCAAAVLLGPWPLKFAVDARELYRALFEQARNEAEEETLGWLAAAGYGYQSLREGNATQVHWMAWLSGVLSMLMILQTLAWLVALQVH
;
A
#
# COMPACT_ATOMS: atom_id res chain seq x y z
N MET A 1 -34.58 11.22 -4.73
CA MET A 1 -33.77 10.05 -4.33
C MET A 1 -32.77 9.80 -5.44
N PRO A 2 -31.49 9.48 -5.13
CA PRO A 2 -30.48 9.23 -6.15
C PRO A 2 -30.87 8.00 -6.99
N ARG A 3 -30.56 8.04 -8.29
CA ARG A 3 -30.82 6.90 -9.20
C ARG A 3 -29.76 5.81 -8.99
N LEU A 4 -30.06 4.56 -9.40
CA LEU A 4 -29.16 3.42 -9.18
C LEU A 4 -27.80 3.63 -9.86
N GLU A 5 -27.79 4.30 -11.00
CA GLU A 5 -26.62 4.60 -11.80
C GLU A 5 -25.70 5.60 -11.08
N GLU A 6 -26.29 6.60 -10.41
CA GLU A 6 -25.56 7.56 -9.56
C GLU A 6 -24.92 6.84 -8.37
N ILE A 7 -25.68 5.97 -7.70
CA ILE A 7 -25.18 5.16 -6.58
C ILE A 7 -24.01 4.29 -7.04
N THR A 8 -24.13 3.67 -8.22
CA THR A 8 -23.10 2.80 -8.80
C THR A 8 -21.83 3.56 -9.14
N TYR A 9 -21.98 4.73 -9.77
CA TYR A 9 -20.86 5.62 -10.10
C TYR A 9 -20.11 6.09 -8.85
N ASP A 10 -20.85 6.61 -7.86
CA ASP A 10 -20.27 7.11 -6.62
C ASP A 10 -19.60 5.99 -5.82
N ALA A 11 -20.21 4.80 -5.76
CA ALA A 11 -19.61 3.63 -5.12
C ALA A 11 -18.29 3.22 -5.80
N GLY A 12 -18.26 3.18 -7.14
CA GLY A 12 -17.05 2.86 -7.90
C GLY A 12 -15.93 3.87 -7.66
N ARG A 13 -16.25 5.16 -7.73
CA ARG A 13 -15.30 6.26 -7.46
C ARG A 13 -14.76 6.23 -6.04
N HIS A 14 -15.63 6.08 -5.03
CA HIS A 14 -15.22 6.01 -3.63
C HIS A 14 -14.32 4.81 -3.37
N ALA A 15 -14.69 3.62 -3.88
CA ALA A 15 -13.91 2.41 -3.65
C ALA A 15 -12.50 2.47 -4.27
N LEU A 16 -12.31 3.21 -5.37
CA LEU A 16 -10.97 3.48 -5.93
C LEU A 16 -10.19 4.48 -5.07
N GLY A 17 -10.85 5.53 -4.58
CA GLY A 17 -10.26 6.49 -3.64
C GLY A 17 -9.80 5.83 -2.32
N ASP A 18 -10.57 4.88 -1.80
CA ASP A 18 -10.20 4.10 -0.60
C ASP A 18 -8.91 3.30 -0.83
N GLN A 19 -8.73 2.69 -2.02
CA GLN A 19 -7.50 1.99 -2.35
C GLN A 19 -6.30 2.93 -2.46
N GLU A 20 -6.48 4.12 -3.07
CA GLU A 20 -5.43 5.12 -3.16
C GLU A 20 -4.99 5.60 -1.77
N ALA A 21 -5.96 5.89 -0.89
CA ALA A 21 -5.71 6.28 0.49
C ALA A 21 -4.97 5.17 1.27
N LEU A 22 -5.36 3.90 1.09
CA LEU A 22 -4.67 2.76 1.69
C LEU A 22 -3.21 2.66 1.25
N VAL A 23 -2.94 2.78 -0.05
CA VAL A 23 -1.58 2.73 -0.61
C VAL A 23 -0.73 3.89 -0.11
N SER A 24 -1.29 5.10 -0.10
CA SER A 24 -0.63 6.28 0.47
C SER A 24 -0.28 6.07 1.94
N GLY A 25 -1.22 5.55 2.74
CA GLY A 25 -1.00 5.23 4.14
C GLY A 25 0.06 4.14 4.37
N ILE A 26 0.11 3.11 3.52
CA ILE A 26 1.17 2.09 3.56
C ILE A 26 2.55 2.71 3.32
N ARG A 27 2.69 3.56 2.28
CA ARG A 27 3.96 4.21 1.96
C ARG A 27 4.43 5.15 3.07
N GLN A 28 3.51 5.94 3.63
CA GLN A 28 3.81 6.83 4.75
C GLN A 28 4.33 6.03 5.96
N ARG A 29 3.62 4.97 6.37
CA ARG A 29 4.06 4.11 7.49
C ARG A 29 5.37 3.38 7.19
N THR A 30 5.58 2.96 5.95
CA THR A 30 6.83 2.33 5.51
C THR A 30 8.03 3.24 5.77
N GLY A 31 7.92 4.53 5.43
CA GLY A 31 8.98 5.51 5.72
C GLY A 31 9.29 5.64 7.22
N THR A 32 8.25 5.69 8.06
CA THR A 32 8.41 5.74 9.52
C THR A 32 9.05 4.46 10.08
N LEU A 33 8.58 3.28 9.65
CA LEU A 33 9.14 1.99 10.09
C LEU A 33 10.59 1.82 9.66
N LEU A 34 10.92 2.24 8.43
CA LEU A 34 12.29 2.22 7.92
C LEU A 34 13.23 3.08 8.78
N ALA A 35 12.81 4.29 9.14
CA ALA A 35 13.57 5.16 10.03
C ALA A 35 13.77 4.50 11.41
N ALA A 36 12.71 3.88 11.95
CA ALA A 36 12.79 3.18 13.23
C ALA A 36 13.77 1.99 13.18
N HIS A 37 13.73 1.18 12.11
CA HIS A 37 14.68 0.08 11.87
C HIS A 37 16.13 0.57 11.92
N ALA A 38 16.42 1.69 11.26
CA ALA A 38 17.75 2.29 11.22
C ALA A 38 18.19 2.81 12.59
N LEU A 39 17.29 3.47 13.33
CA LEU A 39 17.58 3.99 14.68
C LEU A 39 17.86 2.86 15.67
N VAL A 40 17.03 1.81 15.69
CA VAL A 40 17.23 0.64 16.57
C VAL A 40 18.55 -0.05 16.25
N ALA A 41 18.86 -0.27 14.97
CA ALA A 41 20.14 -0.85 14.58
C ALA A 41 21.34 0.02 15.01
N SER A 42 21.23 1.34 14.84
CA SER A 42 22.30 2.29 15.14
C SER A 42 22.58 2.40 16.64
N PHE A 43 21.54 2.45 17.48
CA PHE A 43 21.72 2.59 18.93
C PHE A 43 21.88 1.23 19.61
N LEU A 44 20.89 0.37 19.47
CA LEU A 44 20.83 -0.90 20.20
C LEU A 44 21.82 -1.91 19.62
N GLY A 45 21.95 -1.96 18.29
CA GLY A 45 22.96 -2.78 17.63
C GLY A 45 24.39 -2.36 17.97
N SER A 46 24.70 -1.07 17.91
CA SER A 46 26.03 -0.56 18.31
C SER A 46 26.35 -0.86 19.77
N ALA A 47 25.40 -0.68 20.68
CA ALA A 47 25.57 -0.96 22.10
C ALA A 47 25.83 -2.46 22.36
N ALA A 48 25.00 -3.34 21.78
CA ALA A 48 25.14 -4.79 21.95
C ALA A 48 26.46 -5.31 21.38
N ILE A 49 26.84 -4.88 20.18
CA ILE A 49 28.09 -5.29 19.53
C ILE A 49 29.31 -4.81 20.34
N ARG A 50 29.28 -3.60 20.90
CA ARG A 50 30.38 -3.07 21.70
C ARG A 50 30.54 -3.78 23.04
N ALA A 51 29.43 -4.15 23.68
CA ALA A 51 29.44 -4.79 24.98
C ALA A 51 29.85 -6.27 24.90
N HIS A 52 29.30 -7.02 23.94
CA HIS A 52 29.41 -8.48 23.92
C HIS A 52 29.83 -9.06 22.55
N GLY A 53 30.16 -8.22 21.57
CA GLY A 53 30.47 -8.67 20.21
C GLY A 53 29.23 -9.18 19.45
N LEU A 54 29.47 -9.87 18.33
CA LEU A 54 28.42 -10.31 17.41
C LEU A 54 28.15 -11.81 17.60
N HIS A 55 27.07 -12.13 18.30
CA HIS A 55 26.63 -13.49 18.61
C HIS A 55 25.30 -13.81 17.89
N LEU A 56 24.72 -14.99 18.14
CA LEU A 56 23.58 -15.52 17.40
C LEU A 56 22.40 -14.52 17.28
N PHE A 57 21.99 -13.90 18.38
CA PHE A 57 20.89 -12.92 18.39
C PHE A 57 21.24 -11.62 17.66
N GLY A 58 22.50 -11.18 17.68
CA GLY A 58 22.97 -10.05 16.88
C GLY A 58 22.89 -10.34 15.37
N TRP A 59 23.26 -11.55 14.94
CA TRP A 59 23.08 -11.99 13.55
C TRP A 59 21.60 -12.04 13.15
N LEU A 60 20.74 -12.58 14.02
CA LEU A 60 19.29 -12.62 13.78
C LEU A 60 18.73 -11.20 13.60
N ALA A 61 19.15 -10.25 14.44
CA ALA A 61 18.73 -8.85 14.36
C ALA A 61 19.20 -8.18 13.05
N LEU A 62 20.42 -8.47 12.59
CA LEU A 62 20.94 -7.97 11.32
C LEU A 62 20.20 -8.55 10.11
N VAL A 63 19.89 -9.84 10.12
CA VAL A 63 19.09 -10.46 9.06
C VAL A 63 17.69 -9.84 9.02
N ALA A 64 17.06 -9.65 10.18
CA ALA A 64 15.76 -8.98 10.26
C ALA A 64 15.80 -7.54 9.74
N LEU A 65 16.88 -6.80 10.05
CA LEU A 65 17.12 -5.45 9.50
C LEU A 65 17.20 -5.48 7.97
N VAL A 66 18.06 -6.32 7.41
CA VAL A 66 18.27 -6.38 5.96
C VAL A 66 16.98 -6.76 5.23
N LEU A 67 16.25 -7.76 5.73
CA LEU A 67 14.95 -8.13 5.18
C LEU A 67 13.94 -6.99 5.28
N GLY A 68 13.95 -6.24 6.38
CA GLY A 68 13.12 -5.04 6.56
C GLY A 68 13.46 -3.95 5.56
N LEU A 69 14.75 -3.67 5.33
CA LEU A 69 15.21 -2.73 4.32
C LEU A 69 14.76 -3.14 2.91
N CYS A 70 14.89 -4.42 2.56
CA CYS A 70 14.42 -4.95 1.28
C CYS A 70 12.90 -4.79 1.13
N ALA A 71 12.12 -5.15 2.15
CA ALA A 71 10.67 -4.99 2.12
C ALA A 71 10.25 -3.52 1.98
N ALA A 72 10.92 -2.60 2.71
CA ALA A 72 10.67 -1.18 2.60
C ALA A 72 11.02 -0.62 1.21
N ALA A 73 12.15 -1.05 0.62
CA ALA A 73 12.54 -0.66 -0.73
C ALA A 73 11.51 -1.11 -1.78
N VAL A 74 11.00 -2.34 -1.67
CA VAL A 74 9.93 -2.85 -2.54
C VAL A 74 8.64 -2.05 -2.37
N LEU A 75 8.25 -1.71 -1.14
CA LEU A 75 7.04 -0.93 -0.85
C LEU A 75 7.11 0.52 -1.35
N LEU A 76 8.28 1.14 -1.28
CA LEU A 76 8.51 2.52 -1.74
C LEU A 76 8.80 2.61 -3.25
N GLY A 77 9.09 1.48 -3.89
CA GLY A 77 9.35 1.41 -5.33
C GLY A 77 8.15 1.75 -6.22
N PRO A 78 8.37 1.84 -7.54
CA PRO A 78 7.29 2.10 -8.49
C PRO A 78 6.43 0.85 -8.70
N TRP A 79 5.16 0.92 -8.31
CA TRP A 79 4.14 -0.09 -8.60
C TRP A 79 3.23 0.42 -9.74
N PRO A 80 2.87 -0.42 -10.73
CA PRO A 80 2.02 -0.03 -11.85
C PRO A 80 0.53 0.05 -11.44
N LEU A 81 0.21 0.94 -10.51
CA LEU A 81 -1.13 1.19 -9.98
C LEU A 81 -1.80 2.34 -10.74
N LYS A 82 -3.09 2.22 -11.04
CA LYS A 82 -3.89 3.25 -11.72
C LYS A 82 -5.11 3.63 -10.88
N PHE A 83 -5.09 4.82 -10.28
CA PHE A 83 -6.20 5.33 -9.46
C PHE A 83 -7.06 6.40 -10.13
N ALA A 84 -6.74 6.75 -11.38
CA ALA A 84 -7.46 7.75 -12.15
C ALA A 84 -7.87 7.19 -13.52
N VAL A 85 -9.03 7.63 -13.99
CA VAL A 85 -9.52 7.40 -15.35
C VAL A 85 -9.16 8.62 -16.19
N ASP A 86 -8.71 8.42 -17.44
CA ASP A 86 -8.55 9.52 -18.38
C ASP A 86 -9.92 10.06 -18.79
N ALA A 87 -10.21 11.30 -18.42
CA ALA A 87 -11.52 11.91 -18.66
C ALA A 87 -11.83 12.08 -20.15
N ARG A 88 -10.81 12.27 -21.00
CA ARG A 88 -10.99 12.42 -22.46
C ARG A 88 -11.30 11.07 -23.09
N GLU A 89 -10.61 10.01 -22.67
CA GLU A 89 -10.88 8.65 -23.13
C GLU A 89 -12.26 8.18 -22.67
N LEU A 90 -12.59 8.39 -21.38
CA LEU A 90 -13.91 8.07 -20.82
C LEU A 90 -15.03 8.81 -21.55
N TYR A 91 -14.86 10.13 -21.78
CA TYR A 91 -15.82 10.91 -22.55
C TYR A 91 -16.00 10.34 -23.96
N ARG A 92 -14.91 10.08 -24.68
CA ARG A 92 -15.01 9.52 -26.05
C ARG A 92 -15.70 8.16 -26.08
N ALA A 93 -15.43 7.30 -25.11
CA ALA A 93 -16.02 5.96 -25.02
C ALA A 93 -17.52 6.01 -24.70
N LEU A 94 -17.94 6.94 -23.84
CA LEU A 94 -19.32 7.03 -23.36
C LEU A 94 -20.16 8.09 -24.07
N PHE A 95 -19.56 8.97 -24.89
CA PHE A 95 -20.25 10.10 -25.51
C PHE A 95 -21.42 9.66 -26.38
N GLU A 96 -21.23 8.63 -27.20
CA GLU A 96 -22.28 8.17 -28.11
C GLU A 96 -23.47 7.59 -27.34
N GLN A 97 -23.18 6.82 -26.28
CA GLN A 97 -24.20 6.29 -25.38
C GLN A 97 -24.92 7.43 -24.64
N ALA A 98 -24.17 8.34 -24.02
CA ALA A 98 -24.71 9.48 -23.28
C ALA A 98 -25.56 10.39 -24.18
N ARG A 99 -25.17 10.59 -25.44
CA ARG A 99 -25.92 11.39 -26.41
C ARG A 99 -27.25 10.73 -26.77
N ASN A 100 -27.26 9.42 -27.01
CA ASN A 100 -28.48 8.69 -27.36
C ASN A 100 -29.44 8.57 -26.17
N GLU A 101 -28.90 8.31 -24.97
CA GLU A 101 -29.68 8.19 -23.73
C GLU A 101 -30.21 9.54 -23.20
N ALA A 102 -29.60 10.66 -23.59
CA ALA A 102 -30.07 12.00 -23.23
C ALA A 102 -31.47 12.32 -23.80
N GLU A 103 -31.84 11.75 -24.93
CA GLU A 103 -33.19 11.89 -25.51
C GLU A 103 -34.23 11.04 -24.75
N GLU A 104 -33.80 9.96 -24.09
CA GLU A 104 -34.64 9.01 -23.37
C GLU A 104 -34.68 9.23 -21.84
N GLU A 105 -33.98 10.27 -21.35
CA GLU A 105 -33.79 10.59 -19.91
C GLU A 105 -33.19 9.45 -19.06
N THR A 106 -32.46 8.52 -19.69
CA THR A 106 -31.79 7.40 -19.01
C THR A 106 -30.33 7.73 -18.64
N LEU A 107 -29.78 7.07 -17.62
CA LEU A 107 -28.42 7.31 -17.10
C LEU A 107 -27.49 6.09 -17.20
N GLY A 108 -27.71 5.21 -18.19
CA GLY A 108 -26.93 3.98 -18.36
C GLY A 108 -25.44 4.23 -18.53
N TRP A 109 -25.06 5.33 -19.19
CA TRP A 109 -23.67 5.78 -19.33
C TRP A 109 -22.99 6.03 -17.98
N LEU A 110 -23.74 6.46 -16.95
CA LEU A 110 -23.21 6.74 -15.61
C LEU A 110 -22.90 5.44 -14.87
N ALA A 111 -23.76 4.41 -15.02
CA ALA A 111 -23.48 3.07 -14.54
C ALA A 111 -22.25 2.46 -15.26
N ALA A 112 -22.13 2.66 -16.58
CA ALA A 112 -20.97 2.23 -17.35
C ALA A 112 -19.66 2.88 -16.85
N ALA A 113 -19.69 4.18 -16.52
CA ALA A 113 -18.56 4.85 -15.88
C ALA A 113 -18.22 4.23 -14.51
N GLY A 114 -19.23 3.88 -13.70
CA GLY A 114 -19.06 3.17 -12.44
C GLY A 114 -18.32 1.83 -12.59
N TYR A 115 -18.71 1.02 -13.59
CA TYR A 115 -18.01 -0.23 -13.91
C TYR A 115 -16.56 0.00 -14.37
N GLY A 116 -16.29 1.11 -15.07
CA GLY A 116 -14.93 1.52 -15.41
C GLY A 116 -14.04 1.69 -14.17
N TYR A 117 -14.52 2.41 -13.15
CA TYR A 117 -13.79 2.54 -11.89
C TYR A 117 -13.60 1.19 -11.18
N GLN A 118 -14.62 0.34 -11.20
CA GLN A 118 -14.52 -1.00 -10.60
C GLN A 118 -13.46 -1.86 -11.30
N SER A 119 -13.34 -1.79 -12.63
CA SER A 119 -12.30 -2.52 -13.38
C SER A 119 -10.87 -2.10 -12.99
N LEU A 120 -10.65 -0.80 -12.77
CA LEU A 120 -9.36 -0.28 -12.27
C LEU A 120 -9.08 -0.79 -10.85
N ARG A 121 -10.08 -0.74 -9.99
CA ARG A 121 -10.00 -1.25 -8.62
C ARG A 121 -9.63 -2.73 -8.58
N GLU A 122 -10.25 -3.54 -9.44
CA GLU A 122 -9.97 -4.97 -9.57
C GLU A 122 -8.56 -5.21 -10.11
N GLY A 123 -8.13 -4.45 -11.12
CA GLY A 123 -6.76 -4.52 -11.65
C GLY A 123 -5.68 -4.16 -10.61
N ASN A 124 -5.97 -3.22 -9.71
CA ASN A 124 -5.07 -2.84 -8.63
C ASN A 124 -5.12 -3.79 -7.42
N ALA A 125 -6.24 -4.51 -7.21
CA ALA A 125 -6.53 -5.21 -5.96
C ALA A 125 -5.42 -6.18 -5.54
N THR A 126 -4.89 -6.96 -6.48
CA THR A 126 -3.81 -7.91 -6.21
C THR A 126 -2.54 -7.20 -5.73
N GLN A 127 -2.15 -6.10 -6.37
CA GLN A 127 -0.97 -5.34 -5.99
C GLN A 127 -1.15 -4.67 -4.61
N VAL A 128 -2.31 -4.06 -4.38
CA VAL A 128 -2.65 -3.46 -3.08
C VAL A 128 -2.63 -4.49 -1.96
N HIS A 129 -3.14 -5.70 -2.21
CA HIS A 129 -3.09 -6.80 -1.25
C HIS A 129 -1.65 -7.21 -0.92
N TRP A 130 -0.79 -7.34 -1.95
CA TRP A 130 0.64 -7.61 -1.76
C TRP A 130 1.33 -6.51 -0.95
N MET A 131 1.03 -5.23 -1.23
CA MET A 131 1.57 -4.11 -0.45
C MET A 131 1.13 -4.18 1.02
N ALA A 132 -0.14 -4.50 1.30
CA ALA A 132 -0.64 -4.64 2.66
C ALA A 132 0.07 -5.79 3.40
N TRP A 133 0.24 -6.94 2.75
CA TRP A 133 0.95 -8.08 3.32
C TRP A 133 2.42 -7.76 3.60
N LEU A 134 3.14 -7.15 2.63
CA LEU A 134 4.53 -6.71 2.81
C LEU A 134 4.68 -5.68 3.94
N SER A 135 3.73 -4.77 4.09
CA SER A 135 3.70 -3.81 5.21
C SER A 135 3.58 -4.52 6.56
N GLY A 136 2.80 -5.60 6.63
CA GLY A 136 2.69 -6.46 7.81
C GLY A 136 4.02 -7.15 8.12
N VAL A 137 4.67 -7.72 7.08
CA VAL A 137 5.99 -8.35 7.21
C VAL A 137 7.04 -7.37 7.72
N LEU A 138 7.11 -6.16 7.14
CA LEU A 138 8.02 -5.10 7.60
C LEU A 138 7.82 -4.79 9.10
N SER A 139 6.56 -4.68 9.53
CA SER A 139 6.24 -4.41 10.94
C SER A 139 6.69 -5.55 11.87
N MET A 140 6.50 -6.80 11.45
CA MET A 140 6.96 -7.96 12.21
C MET A 140 8.49 -8.03 12.30
N LEU A 141 9.19 -7.73 11.19
CA LEU A 141 10.65 -7.70 11.15
C LEU A 141 11.22 -6.62 12.08
N MET A 142 10.56 -5.47 12.19
CA MET A 142 10.94 -4.40 13.12
C MET A 142 10.89 -4.89 14.58
N ILE A 143 9.80 -5.56 14.95
CA ILE A 143 9.62 -6.12 16.30
C ILE A 143 10.69 -7.18 16.55
N LEU A 144 10.87 -8.11 15.62
CA LEU A 144 11.87 -9.17 15.71
C LEU A 144 13.29 -8.61 15.89
N GLN A 145 13.67 -7.63 15.07
CA GLN A 145 14.97 -6.96 15.18
C GLN A 145 15.16 -6.34 16.56
N THR A 146 14.16 -5.62 17.04
CA THR A 146 14.23 -4.92 18.34
C THR A 146 14.40 -5.91 19.48
N LEU A 147 13.60 -6.98 19.51
CA LEU A 147 13.70 -8.03 20.51
C LEU A 147 15.04 -8.77 20.43
N ALA A 148 15.50 -9.10 19.22
CA ALA A 148 16.78 -9.77 19.03
C ALA A 148 17.95 -8.91 19.55
N TRP A 149 17.93 -7.60 19.34
CA TRP A 149 18.94 -6.69 19.91
C TRP A 149 18.84 -6.57 21.44
N LEU A 150 17.64 -6.56 22.02
CA LEU A 150 17.46 -6.55 23.48
C LEU A 150 18.01 -7.83 24.12
N VAL A 151 17.68 -8.99 23.55
CA VAL A 151 18.22 -10.28 24.01
C VAL A 151 19.73 -10.30 23.84
N ALA A 152 20.24 -9.77 22.73
CA ALA A 152 21.68 -9.68 22.49
C ALA A 152 22.42 -8.81 23.53
N LEU A 153 21.74 -7.84 24.12
CA LEU A 153 22.27 -6.98 25.17
C LEU A 153 22.16 -7.64 26.57
N GLN A 154 21.18 -8.50 26.79
CA GLN A 154 20.91 -9.12 28.11
C GLN A 154 21.54 -10.49 28.29
N VAL A 155 21.71 -11.25 27.21
CA VAL A 155 22.32 -12.58 27.28
C VAL A 155 23.83 -12.39 27.47
N HIS A 156 24.21 -12.36 28.76
CA HIS A 156 25.54 -12.38 29.41
C HIS A 156 25.91 -11.12 30.18
#